data_AF-M4B3X8-F1
#
_entry.id   AF-M4B3X8-F1
#
_cell.length_a   1.000
_cell.length_b   1.000
_cell.length_c   1.000
_cell.angle_alpha   90.00
_cell.angle_beta   90.00
_cell.angle_gamma   90.00
#
_symmetry.space_group_name_H-M   'P 1'
#
loop_
_entity.id
_entity.type
_entity.pdbx_description
1 polymer ?
#
loop_
_entity_poly.entity_id
_entity_poly.type
_entity_poly.pdbx_seq_one_letter_code
_entity_poly.pdbx_strand_id
1 'polypeptide(L)'
;MLNGRPVFTTLDGAKNLSPRPGVSGLAPWESEEVTLNGQQFKITGTPTQHWPGGECTGFILESPSFGVNDADGLPNVVYVSGDTVHIPELADRLPKKYHIVVALLNLGKAIFSVPGGQLQITMGAEQAAKLTSDIGAEKMVPLHYESWKHFTESDDDVHSALSADAAVKDKVIWVVPGKKTTIV
;
A
#
# COMPACT_ATOMS: atom_id res chain seq x y z
N MET A 1 -16.78 -9.03 12.68
CA MET A 1 -16.15 -10.21 13.31
C MET A 1 -14.64 -9.96 13.46
N LEU A 2 -14.22 -9.26 14.51
CA LEU A 2 -12.79 -8.97 14.76
C LEU A 2 -12.24 -9.66 16.03
N ASN A 3 -13.10 -10.21 16.88
CA ASN A 3 -12.67 -10.82 18.13
C ASN A 3 -11.80 -12.06 17.85
N GLY A 4 -10.60 -12.09 18.44
CA GLY A 4 -9.66 -13.21 18.33
C GLY A 4 -8.72 -13.16 17.12
N ARG A 5 -8.65 -12.05 16.39
CA ARG A 5 -7.68 -11.85 15.29
C ARG A 5 -6.77 -10.65 15.60
N PRO A 6 -5.45 -10.76 15.35
CA PRO A 6 -4.58 -9.59 15.35
C PRO A 6 -5.07 -8.55 14.33
N VAL A 7 -5.08 -7.27 14.72
CA VAL A 7 -5.44 -6.13 13.89
C VAL A 7 -4.31 -5.10 13.97
N PHE A 8 -3.67 -4.84 12.84
CA PHE A 8 -2.70 -3.76 12.70
C PHE A 8 -3.38 -2.57 12.01
N THR A 9 -3.26 -1.40 12.60
CA THR A 9 -4.01 -0.20 12.16
C THR A 9 -3.24 1.07 12.51
N THR A 10 -3.83 2.24 12.25
CA THR A 10 -3.28 3.53 12.64
C THR A 10 -3.37 3.72 14.17
N LEU A 11 -2.64 4.70 14.72
CA LEU A 11 -2.75 5.03 16.15
C LEU A 11 -4.17 5.46 16.53
N ASP A 12 -4.82 6.30 15.72
CA ASP A 12 -6.23 6.67 15.95
C ASP A 12 -7.18 5.48 15.79
N GLY A 13 -6.92 4.61 14.80
CA GLY A 13 -7.67 3.37 14.61
C GLY A 13 -7.62 2.47 15.85
N ALA A 14 -6.43 2.29 16.44
CA ALA A 14 -6.27 1.51 17.67
C ALA A 14 -7.02 2.12 18.86
N LYS A 15 -6.95 3.45 19.00
CA LYS A 15 -7.71 4.19 20.02
C LYS A 15 -9.21 3.99 19.87
N ASN A 16 -9.73 4.10 18.65
CA ASN A 16 -11.16 3.95 18.35
C ASN A 16 -11.66 2.50 18.49
N LEU A 17 -10.77 1.53 18.32
CA LEU A 17 -11.08 0.11 18.52
C LEU A 17 -10.91 -0.35 19.97
N SER A 18 -10.34 0.47 20.85
CA SER A 18 -10.21 0.17 22.28
C SER A 18 -11.59 -0.07 22.95
N PRO A 19 -11.72 -1.02 23.90
CA PRO A 19 -10.68 -1.87 24.50
C PRO A 19 -10.57 -3.26 23.83
N ARG A 20 -10.83 -3.36 22.52
CA ARG A 20 -10.77 -4.67 21.85
C ARG A 20 -9.35 -5.25 21.96
N PRO A 21 -9.19 -6.50 22.42
CA PRO A 21 -7.88 -7.13 22.52
C PRO A 21 -7.31 -7.44 21.13
N GLY A 22 -5.98 -7.46 21.02
CA GLY A 22 -5.27 -7.83 19.79
C GLY A 22 -5.28 -6.74 18.71
N VAL A 23 -5.48 -5.48 19.09
CA VAL A 23 -5.36 -4.33 18.19
C VAL A 23 -4.08 -3.57 18.49
N SER A 24 -3.28 -3.37 17.45
CA SER A 24 -2.01 -2.65 17.49
C SER A 24 -2.04 -1.48 16.53
N GLY A 25 -1.80 -0.28 17.05
CA GLY A 25 -1.62 0.92 16.25
C GLY A 25 -0.14 1.10 15.94
N LEU A 26 0.21 1.34 14.67
CA LEU A 26 1.59 1.56 14.25
C LEU A 26 1.79 3.01 13.80
N ALA A 27 2.84 3.66 14.32
CA ALA A 27 3.37 4.89 13.76
C ALA A 27 4.15 4.62 12.45
N PRO A 28 4.39 5.64 11.61
CA PRO A 28 5.25 5.48 10.44
C PRO A 28 6.62 4.88 10.79
N TRP A 29 6.97 3.80 10.11
CA TRP A 29 8.18 2.98 10.29
C TRP A 29 8.27 2.19 11.60
N GLU A 30 7.25 2.25 12.45
CA GLU A 30 7.11 1.34 13.59
C GLU A 30 6.78 -0.06 13.09
N SER A 31 7.33 -1.06 13.76
CA SER A 31 7.16 -2.46 13.39
C SER A 31 6.70 -3.29 14.57
N GLU A 32 5.86 -4.28 14.30
CA GLU A 32 5.44 -5.28 15.27
C GLU A 32 5.59 -6.68 14.69
N GLU A 33 6.07 -7.61 15.51
CA GLU A 33 6.18 -9.01 15.15
C GLU A 33 4.93 -9.78 15.56
N VAL A 34 4.48 -10.68 14.68
CA VAL A 34 3.31 -11.51 14.92
C VAL A 34 3.51 -12.89 14.34
N THR A 35 3.06 -13.91 15.08
CA THR A 35 2.99 -15.27 14.56
C THR A 35 1.57 -15.57 14.09
N LEU A 36 1.41 -15.80 12.79
CA LEU A 36 0.15 -16.16 12.16
C LEU A 36 0.27 -17.57 11.59
N ASN A 37 -0.59 -18.49 12.04
CA ASN A 37 -0.61 -19.88 11.58
C ASN A 37 0.77 -20.58 11.66
N GLY A 38 1.55 -20.28 12.70
CA GLY A 38 2.89 -20.85 12.90
C GLY A 38 4.02 -20.19 12.10
N GLN A 39 3.72 -19.15 11.32
CA GLN A 39 4.69 -18.38 10.56
C GLN A 39 4.89 -16.99 11.17
N GLN A 40 6.15 -16.57 11.28
CA GLN A 40 6.49 -15.23 11.78
C GLN A 40 6.35 -14.18 10.68
N PHE A 41 5.78 -13.05 11.04
CA PHE A 41 5.68 -11.86 10.22
C PHE A 41 6.16 -10.66 11.02
N LYS A 42 6.81 -9.74 10.34
CA LYS A 42 7.06 -8.38 10.83
C LYS A 42 6.21 -7.44 10.00
N ILE A 43 5.33 -6.71 10.67
CA ILE A 43 4.42 -5.75 10.05
C ILE A 43 4.93 -4.36 10.36
N THR A 44 5.30 -3.60 9.32
CA THR A 44 5.82 -2.24 9.47
C THR A 44 4.82 -1.24 8.91
N GLY A 45 4.45 -0.23 9.70
CA GLY A 45 3.62 0.87 9.22
C GLY A 45 4.37 1.79 8.26
N THR A 46 3.73 2.30 7.21
CA THR A 46 4.32 3.28 6.28
C THR A 46 3.65 4.65 6.38
N PRO A 47 4.39 5.76 6.20
CA PRO A 47 3.80 7.09 6.20
C PRO A 47 2.75 7.24 5.08
N THR A 48 1.78 8.13 5.31
CA THR A 48 0.78 8.53 4.31
C THR A 48 0.75 10.05 4.14
N GLN A 49 0.20 10.49 3.02
CA GLN A 49 -0.38 11.81 2.89
C GLN A 49 -1.78 11.69 2.26
N HIS A 50 -2.77 11.40 3.10
CA HIS A 50 -4.17 11.30 2.70
C HIS A 50 -4.98 12.52 3.14
N TRP A 51 -4.74 13.04 4.33
CA TRP A 51 -5.35 14.28 4.82
C TRP A 51 -4.31 15.05 5.64
N PRO A 52 -4.41 16.38 5.80
CA PRO A 52 -3.53 17.10 6.71
C PRO A 52 -3.51 16.45 8.10
N GLY A 53 -2.32 16.12 8.59
CA GLY A 53 -2.13 15.33 9.82
C GLY A 53 -2.10 13.81 9.61
N GLY A 54 -2.04 13.33 8.36
CA GLY A 54 -2.12 11.93 7.98
C GLY A 54 -1.29 10.96 8.83
N GLU A 55 -1.89 9.83 9.15
CA GLU A 55 -1.31 8.75 9.97
C GLU A 55 -0.83 7.57 9.11
N CYS A 56 -0.24 6.53 9.70
CA CYS A 56 0.11 5.33 8.95
C CYS A 56 -1.12 4.64 8.32
N THR A 57 -1.30 4.66 6.99
CA THR A 57 -2.37 3.90 6.30
C THR A 57 -1.87 2.69 5.51
N GLY A 58 -0.58 2.65 5.22
CA GLY A 58 0.06 1.55 4.49
C GLY A 58 0.90 0.65 5.40
N PHE A 59 1.21 -0.55 4.89
CA PHE A 59 1.93 -1.57 5.64
C PHE A 59 2.93 -2.32 4.74
N ILE A 60 4.05 -2.72 5.32
CA ILE A 60 4.99 -3.67 4.74
C ILE A 60 4.85 -4.98 5.50
N LEU A 61 4.75 -6.07 4.76
CA LEU A 61 4.70 -7.42 5.29
C LEU A 61 6.02 -8.10 4.95
N GLU A 62 6.79 -8.39 5.98
CA GLU A 62 8.04 -9.14 5.89
C GLU A 62 7.88 -10.49 6.60
N SER A 63 8.46 -11.54 6.04
CA SER A 63 8.53 -12.85 6.68
C SER A 63 9.84 -13.52 6.31
N PRO A 64 10.52 -14.24 7.23
CA PRO A 64 11.72 -15.00 6.89
C PRO A 64 11.51 -15.98 5.73
N SER A 65 10.28 -16.49 5.54
CA SER A 65 9.96 -17.40 4.43
C SER A 65 9.90 -16.72 3.07
N PHE A 66 9.84 -15.38 3.00
CA PHE A 66 9.90 -14.66 1.73
C PHE A 66 11.34 -14.60 1.20
N GLY A 67 12.33 -14.84 2.06
CA GLY A 67 13.74 -14.81 1.71
C GLY A 67 14.27 -13.39 1.51
N VAL A 68 15.48 -13.34 0.95
CA VAL A 68 16.17 -12.11 0.57
C VAL A 68 16.38 -12.13 -0.94
N ASN A 69 16.43 -10.95 -1.56
CA ASN A 69 16.76 -10.84 -2.97
C ASN A 69 18.28 -10.94 -3.14
N ASP A 70 18.74 -11.79 -4.06
CA ASP A 70 20.16 -12.04 -4.27
C ASP A 70 20.91 -10.85 -4.88
N ALA A 71 20.22 -9.96 -5.61
CA ALA A 71 20.83 -8.86 -6.33
C ALA A 71 21.13 -7.64 -5.43
N ASP A 72 20.25 -7.35 -4.47
CA ASP A 72 20.40 -6.20 -3.55
C ASP A 72 20.63 -6.60 -2.08
N GLY A 73 20.44 -7.87 -1.73
CA GLY A 73 20.58 -8.39 -0.37
C GLY A 73 19.48 -7.94 0.60
N LEU A 74 18.41 -7.31 0.10
CA LEU A 74 17.30 -6.80 0.90
C LEU A 74 16.23 -7.89 1.11
N PRO A 75 15.47 -7.84 2.22
CA PRO A 75 14.37 -8.76 2.44
C PRO A 75 13.28 -8.58 1.38
N ASN A 76 12.77 -9.71 0.87
CA ASN A 76 11.61 -9.74 -0.01
C ASN A 76 10.36 -9.39 0.80
N VAL A 77 9.59 -8.41 0.35
CA VAL A 77 8.38 -7.96 1.04
C VAL A 77 7.18 -7.79 0.12
N VAL A 78 6.00 -7.79 0.75
CA VAL A 78 4.76 -7.28 0.16
C VAL A 78 4.49 -5.90 0.74
N TYR A 79 4.30 -4.91 -0.13
CA TYR A 79 3.91 -3.56 0.26
C TYR A 79 2.43 -3.33 -0.03
N VAL A 80 1.71 -2.76 0.93
CA VAL A 80 0.32 -2.31 0.81
C VAL A 80 0.30 -0.82 1.06
N SER A 81 -0.09 -0.02 0.07
CA SER A 81 0.03 1.44 0.21
C SER A 81 -0.94 2.04 1.21
N GLY A 82 -2.12 1.41 1.34
CA GLY A 82 -3.30 2.09 1.86
C GLY A 82 -3.62 3.33 1.04
N ASP A 83 -4.51 4.17 1.56
CA ASP A 83 -4.85 5.43 0.93
C ASP A 83 -3.75 6.45 1.22
N THR A 84 -3.00 6.81 0.18
CA THR A 84 -1.95 7.84 0.18
C THR A 84 -1.80 8.40 -1.23
N VAL A 85 -1.17 9.56 -1.38
CA VAL A 85 -0.58 10.01 -2.66
C VAL A 85 0.87 9.54 -2.79
N HIS A 86 1.48 9.74 -3.98
CA HIS A 86 2.93 9.58 -4.13
C HIS A 86 3.65 10.61 -3.23
N ILE A 87 4.39 10.13 -2.24
CA ILE A 87 5.20 10.98 -1.36
C ILE A 87 6.70 10.66 -1.52
N PRO A 88 7.58 11.67 -1.52
CA PRO A 88 9.02 11.47 -1.69
C PRO A 88 9.64 10.53 -0.66
N GLU A 89 9.11 10.50 0.57
CA GLU A 89 9.64 9.63 1.62
C GLU A 89 9.47 8.14 1.30
N LEU A 90 8.33 7.73 0.72
CA LEU A 90 8.14 6.34 0.30
C LEU A 90 9.10 5.98 -0.83
N ALA A 91 9.16 6.84 -1.85
CA ALA A 91 10.05 6.67 -3.00
C ALA A 91 11.53 6.58 -2.61
N ASP A 92 11.96 7.32 -1.58
CA ASP A 92 13.35 7.31 -1.11
C ASP A 92 13.67 6.15 -0.16
N ARG A 93 12.78 5.83 0.79
CA ARG A 93 13.10 4.92 1.90
C ARG A 93 12.80 3.46 1.62
N LEU A 94 11.75 3.17 0.86
CA LEU A 94 11.37 1.78 0.56
C LEU A 94 12.49 1.01 -0.14
N PRO A 95 13.06 1.48 -1.28
CA PRO A 95 14.08 0.72 -2.01
C PRO A 95 15.42 0.60 -1.24
N LYS A 96 15.63 1.38 -0.17
CA LYS A 96 16.83 1.27 0.67
C LYS A 96 16.71 0.20 1.76
N LYS A 97 15.48 -0.24 2.05
CA LYS A 97 15.18 -1.14 3.17
C LYS A 97 14.66 -2.49 2.70
N TYR A 98 13.99 -2.53 1.56
CA TYR A 98 13.24 -3.70 1.13
C TYR A 98 13.36 -3.93 -0.37
N HIS A 99 13.30 -5.21 -0.74
CA HIS A 99 13.05 -5.64 -2.10
C HIS A 99 11.55 -5.89 -2.28
N ILE A 100 10.84 -5.04 -3.04
CA ILE A 100 9.39 -5.10 -3.14
C ILE A 100 8.98 -6.05 -4.26
N VAL A 101 8.63 -7.27 -3.88
CA VAL A 101 8.16 -8.30 -4.82
C VAL A 101 6.76 -7.96 -5.34
N VAL A 102 5.87 -7.51 -4.44
CA VAL A 102 4.50 -7.12 -4.79
C VAL A 102 4.13 -5.82 -4.08
N ALA A 103 3.66 -4.84 -4.86
CA ALA A 103 3.05 -3.62 -4.37
C ALA A 103 1.54 -3.63 -4.65
N LEU A 104 0.73 -3.65 -3.60
CA LEU A 104 -0.72 -3.44 -3.65
C LEU A 104 -0.99 -1.95 -3.46
N LEU A 105 -1.39 -1.26 -4.52
CA LEU A 105 -1.54 0.20 -4.51
C LEU A 105 -3.01 0.60 -4.59
N ASN A 106 -3.49 1.41 -3.64
CA ASN A 106 -4.82 2.00 -3.71
C ASN A 106 -4.80 3.25 -4.61
N LEU A 107 -5.63 3.22 -5.65
CA LEU A 107 -5.78 4.29 -6.64
C LEU A 107 -7.10 5.07 -6.38
N GLY A 108 -7.69 5.61 -7.44
CA GLY A 108 -8.97 6.32 -7.46
C GLY A 108 -8.84 7.83 -7.63
N LYS A 109 -7.64 8.40 -7.43
CA LYS A 109 -7.37 9.85 -7.54
C LYS A 109 -8.48 10.67 -6.88
N ALA A 110 -8.78 10.35 -5.62
CA ALA A 110 -9.83 11.05 -4.88
C ALA A 110 -9.37 12.49 -4.62
N ILE A 111 -10.23 13.46 -4.93
CA ILE A 111 -9.94 14.89 -4.79
C ILE A 111 -11.03 15.55 -3.94
N PHE A 112 -10.60 16.30 -2.92
CA PHE A 112 -11.49 17.06 -2.03
C PHE A 112 -11.31 18.56 -2.24
N SER A 113 -12.42 19.29 -2.22
CA SER A 113 -12.41 20.75 -2.17
C SER A 113 -12.10 21.21 -0.75
N VAL A 114 -11.01 21.96 -0.58
CA VAL A 114 -10.58 22.54 0.70
C VAL A 114 -10.48 24.07 0.57
N PRO A 115 -10.51 24.83 1.67
CA PRO A 115 -10.21 26.25 1.60
C PRO A 115 -8.84 26.48 0.93
N GLY A 116 -8.84 27.20 -0.20
CA GLY A 116 -7.62 27.48 -0.95
C GLY A 116 -7.30 26.55 -2.12
N GLY A 117 -8.13 25.54 -2.42
CA GLY A 117 -7.99 24.76 -3.66
C GLY A 117 -8.53 23.35 -3.61
N GLN A 118 -7.98 22.50 -4.47
CA GLN A 118 -8.25 21.06 -4.51
C GLN A 118 -7.09 20.30 -3.87
N LEU A 119 -7.43 19.30 -3.06
CA LEU A 119 -6.48 18.40 -2.43
C LEU A 119 -6.71 16.98 -2.95
N GLN A 120 -5.74 16.42 -3.66
CA GLN A 120 -5.72 15.01 -3.99
C GLN A 120 -5.27 14.19 -2.78
N ILE A 121 -5.99 13.12 -2.47
CA ILE A 121 -5.80 12.34 -1.24
C ILE A 121 -5.47 10.86 -1.48
N THR A 122 -5.71 10.34 -2.68
CA THR A 122 -5.23 9.01 -3.09
C THR A 122 -4.46 9.10 -4.40
N MET A 123 -3.59 8.12 -4.65
CA MET A 123 -2.88 8.03 -5.92
C MET A 123 -3.86 7.91 -7.09
N GLY A 124 -3.47 8.50 -8.22
CA GLY A 124 -3.99 8.11 -9.53
C GLY A 124 -3.04 7.16 -10.24
N ALA A 125 -3.41 6.73 -11.44
CA ALA A 125 -2.62 5.78 -12.24
C ALA A 125 -1.18 6.25 -12.49
N GLU A 126 -0.98 7.53 -12.86
CA GLU A 126 0.35 8.10 -13.09
C GLU A 126 1.22 8.10 -11.83
N GLN A 127 0.64 8.42 -10.68
CA GLN A 127 1.36 8.39 -9.40
C GLN A 127 1.72 6.96 -8.98
N ALA A 128 0.83 6.01 -9.23
CA ALA A 128 1.07 4.59 -8.97
C ALA A 128 2.20 4.05 -9.85
N ALA A 129 2.16 4.31 -11.17
CA ALA A 129 3.21 3.94 -12.10
C ALA A 129 4.57 4.53 -11.70
N LYS A 130 4.58 5.81 -11.30
CA LYS A 130 5.78 6.46 -10.80
C LYS A 130 6.29 5.81 -9.51
N LEU A 131 5.42 5.54 -8.53
CA LEU A 131 5.83 4.93 -7.27
C LEU A 131 6.39 3.53 -7.50
N THR A 132 5.73 2.70 -8.32
CA THR A 132 6.20 1.36 -8.70
C THR A 132 7.59 1.40 -9.31
N SER A 133 7.88 2.40 -10.15
CA SER A 133 9.21 2.60 -10.73
C SER A 133 10.23 3.05 -9.68
N ASP A 134 9.89 4.06 -8.87
CA ASP A 134 10.78 4.62 -7.86
C ASP A 134 11.21 3.60 -6.80
N ILE A 135 10.28 2.74 -6.37
CA ILE A 135 10.53 1.73 -5.33
C ILE A 135 11.05 0.40 -5.90
N GLY A 136 11.21 0.31 -7.22
CA GLY A 136 11.70 -0.90 -7.89
C GLY A 136 10.78 -2.11 -7.75
N ALA A 137 9.47 -1.92 -7.56
CA ALA A 137 8.56 -3.04 -7.37
C ALA A 137 8.56 -3.98 -8.60
N GLU A 138 8.62 -5.29 -8.36
CA GLU A 138 8.59 -6.29 -9.43
C GLU A 138 7.19 -6.38 -10.05
N LYS A 139 6.16 -6.40 -9.20
CA LYS A 139 4.75 -6.47 -9.59
C LYS A 139 3.93 -5.40 -8.88
N MET A 140 3.01 -4.79 -9.62
CA MET A 140 2.03 -3.83 -9.09
C MET A 140 0.62 -4.41 -9.26
N VAL A 141 -0.16 -4.42 -8.18
CA VAL A 141 -1.59 -4.71 -8.23
C VAL A 141 -2.35 -3.42 -7.92
N PRO A 142 -3.00 -2.79 -8.90
CA PRO A 142 -3.87 -1.65 -8.65
C PRO A 142 -5.13 -2.14 -7.91
N LEU A 143 -5.53 -1.38 -6.90
CA LEU A 143 -6.73 -1.57 -6.09
C LEU A 143 -7.47 -0.23 -5.99
N HIS A 144 -8.69 -0.23 -5.43
CA HIS A 144 -9.38 0.99 -5.03
C HIS A 144 -9.62 2.01 -6.18
N TYR A 145 -9.92 1.54 -7.40
CA TYR A 145 -10.22 2.43 -8.54
C TYR A 145 -11.63 2.25 -9.15
N GLU A 146 -12.37 1.18 -8.80
CA GLU A 146 -13.67 0.86 -9.45
C GLU A 146 -14.91 1.16 -8.58
N SER A 147 -14.74 1.59 -7.31
CA SER A 147 -15.80 1.38 -6.29
C SER A 147 -16.46 2.62 -5.70
N TRP A 148 -16.03 3.84 -6.02
CA TRP A 148 -16.52 5.05 -5.34
C TRP A 148 -16.83 6.22 -6.27
N LYS A 149 -17.94 6.93 -5.97
CA LYS A 149 -18.42 8.09 -6.75
C LYS A 149 -17.49 9.31 -6.71
N HIS A 150 -16.56 9.36 -5.76
CA HIS A 150 -15.64 10.48 -5.56
C HIS A 150 -14.30 10.29 -6.26
N PHE A 151 -14.11 9.15 -6.93
CA PHE A 151 -12.94 8.93 -7.77
C PHE A 151 -13.01 9.79 -9.01
N THR A 152 -11.87 10.36 -9.38
CA THR A 152 -11.78 11.25 -10.55
C THR A 152 -11.17 10.56 -11.76
N GLU A 153 -10.65 9.34 -11.58
CA GLU A 153 -10.28 8.43 -12.66
C GLU A 153 -11.33 7.32 -12.77
N SER A 154 -11.73 7.03 -13.99
CA SER A 154 -12.53 5.84 -14.31
C SER A 154 -11.67 4.60 -14.41
N ASP A 155 -12.32 3.43 -14.43
CA ASP A 155 -11.68 2.15 -14.71
C ASP A 155 -10.87 2.17 -16.02
N ASP A 156 -11.47 2.70 -17.09
CA ASP A 156 -10.84 2.83 -18.40
C ASP A 156 -9.63 3.78 -18.38
N ASP A 157 -9.69 4.87 -17.60
CA ASP A 157 -8.57 5.81 -17.46
C ASP A 157 -7.36 5.13 -16.81
N VAL A 158 -7.61 4.37 -15.74
CA VAL A 158 -6.56 3.65 -15.00
C VAL A 158 -5.93 2.56 -15.89
N HIS A 159 -6.75 1.77 -16.57
CA HIS A 159 -6.27 0.76 -17.52
C HIS A 159 -5.46 1.39 -18.66
N SER A 160 -5.95 2.47 -19.25
CA SER A 160 -5.30 3.16 -20.37
C SER A 160 -3.96 3.74 -19.96
N ALA A 161 -3.90 4.46 -18.83
CA ALA A 161 -2.68 5.09 -18.34
C ALA A 161 -1.61 4.05 -17.99
N LEU A 162 -1.97 3.01 -17.24
CA LEU A 162 -1.02 1.97 -16.83
C LEU A 162 -0.54 1.10 -18.00
N SER A 163 -1.40 0.85 -19.00
CA SER A 163 -1.01 0.08 -20.19
C SER A 163 -0.12 0.89 -21.15
N ALA A 164 -0.25 2.22 -21.14
CA ALA A 164 0.57 3.11 -21.95
C ALA A 164 1.98 3.35 -21.36
N ASP A 165 2.16 3.18 -20.05
CA ASP A 165 3.45 3.39 -19.39
C ASP A 165 4.41 2.21 -19.62
N ALA A 166 5.43 2.44 -20.46
CA ALA A 166 6.40 1.41 -20.83
C ALA A 166 7.26 0.89 -19.66
N ALA A 167 7.39 1.63 -18.56
CA ALA A 167 8.19 1.23 -17.41
C ALA A 167 7.46 0.24 -16.50
N VAL A 168 6.11 0.27 -16.49
CA VAL A 168 5.31 -0.54 -15.56
C VAL A 168 4.27 -1.44 -16.20
N LYS A 169 3.89 -1.25 -17.48
CA LYS A 169 2.82 -2.03 -18.14
C LYS A 169 2.97 -3.54 -17.96
N ASP A 170 4.20 -4.06 -18.06
CA ASP A 170 4.48 -5.50 -17.99
C ASP A 170 4.58 -6.01 -16.54
N LYS A 171 4.52 -5.09 -15.56
CA LYS A 171 4.51 -5.35 -14.12
C LYS A 171 3.10 -5.33 -13.53
N VAL A 172 2.11 -4.82 -14.26
CA VAL A 172 0.75 -4.64 -13.75
C VAL A 172 0.01 -5.97 -13.74
N ILE A 173 -0.47 -6.36 -12.56
CA ILE A 173 -1.27 -7.57 -12.38
C ILE A 173 -2.69 -7.16 -12.02
N TRP A 174 -3.58 -7.27 -13.00
CA TRP A 174 -5.02 -7.02 -12.81
C TRP A 174 -5.67 -8.19 -12.09
N VAL A 175 -6.44 -7.89 -11.04
CA VAL A 175 -7.16 -8.88 -10.24
C VAL A 175 -8.65 -8.66 -10.36
N VAL A 176 -9.43 -9.75 -10.28
CA VAL A 176 -10.89 -9.66 -10.40
C VAL A 176 -11.52 -9.69 -8.99
N PRO A 177 -12.40 -8.73 -8.65
CA PRO A 177 -13.09 -8.72 -7.36
C PRO A 177 -13.75 -10.07 -7.03
N GLY A 178 -13.50 -10.56 -5.82
CA GLY A 178 -14.04 -11.84 -5.33
C GLY A 178 -13.39 -13.10 -5.92
N LYS A 179 -12.45 -13.00 -6.86
CA LYS A 179 -11.71 -14.15 -7.39
C LYS A 179 -10.31 -14.24 -6.78
N LYS A 180 -9.97 -15.43 -6.27
CA LYS A 180 -8.61 -15.74 -5.81
C LYS A 180 -7.65 -15.68 -7.00
N THR A 181 -6.55 -14.95 -6.84
CA THR A 181 -5.48 -14.81 -7.84
C THR A 181 -4.13 -15.12 -7.18
N THR A 182 -3.28 -15.88 -7.87
CA THR A 182 -1.89 -16.13 -7.45
C THR A 182 -0.97 -15.19 -8.24
N ILE A 183 -0.12 -14.43 -7.54
CA ILE A 183 0.75 -13.40 -8.13
C ILE A 183 2.21 -13.87 -8.18
N VAL A 184 2.65 -14.56 -7.12
CA VAL A 184 3.97 -15.15 -6.93
C VAL A 184 3.83 -16.60 -6.53
#